data_AF-A0AAP2E5X3-F1
#
_entry.id   AF-A0AAP2E5X3-F1
#
_cell.length_a   1.000
_cell.length_b   1.000
_cell.length_c   1.000
_cell.angle_alpha   90.00
_cell.angle_beta   90.00
_cell.angle_gamma   90.00
#
_symmetry.space_group_name_H-M   'P 1'
#
loop_
_entity.id
_entity.type
_entity.pdbx_description
1 polymer ?
#
loop_
_entity_poly.entity_id
_entity_poly.type
_entity_poly.pdbx_seq_one_letter_code
_entity_poly.pdbx_strand_id
1 'polypeptide(L)'
;INIEKQPSFLFVFPSDLVDQYDDVSVPKGRRSVRDVLQFVMNGSRLGYLQSGETVSIFESRKKPIKDNADEETKIENTFIT
;
A
#
# COMPACT_ATOMS: atom_id res chain seq x y z
N ILE A 1 3.92 5.78 -13.22
CA ILE A 1 4.35 4.52 -13.88
C ILE A 1 3.12 3.65 -13.90
N ASN A 2 2.56 3.37 -15.09
CA ASN A 2 1.38 2.52 -15.21
C ASN A 2 1.85 1.06 -15.27
N ILE A 3 1.82 0.40 -14.12
CA ILE A 3 2.30 -0.99 -13.99
C ILE A 3 1.35 -1.93 -14.72
N GLU A 4 0.07 -1.57 -14.84
CA GLU A 4 -0.91 -2.34 -15.62
C GLU A 4 -0.59 -2.40 -17.13
N LYS A 5 0.33 -1.54 -17.61
CA LYS A 5 0.73 -1.48 -19.03
C LYS A 5 2.04 -2.22 -19.33
N GLN A 6 2.67 -2.86 -18.33
CA GLN A 6 3.82 -3.71 -18.59
C GLN A 6 3.33 -5.08 -19.11
N PRO A 7 3.75 -5.50 -20.31
CA PRO A 7 3.14 -6.63 -21.05
C PRO A 7 3.33 -8.02 -20.40
N SER A 8 4.02 -8.09 -19.27
CA SER A 8 4.34 -9.34 -18.56
C SER A 8 3.51 -9.57 -17.30
N PHE A 9 2.56 -8.69 -16.97
CA PHE A 9 1.74 -8.85 -15.77
C PHE A 9 0.25 -8.73 -16.07
N LEU A 10 -0.53 -9.70 -15.59
CA LEU A 10 -1.98 -9.71 -15.62
C LEU A 10 -2.52 -9.31 -14.24
N PHE A 11 -3.32 -8.25 -14.18
CA PHE A 11 -3.95 -7.78 -12.95
C PHE A 11 -5.40 -8.23 -12.90
N VAL A 12 -5.79 -8.86 -11.79
CA VAL A 12 -7.17 -9.27 -11.52
C VAL A 12 -7.61 -8.68 -10.20
N PHE A 13 -8.69 -7.89 -10.23
CA PHE A 13 -9.20 -7.20 -9.06
C PHE A 13 -10.70 -6.87 -9.20
N PRO A 14 -11.47 -6.82 -8.11
CA PRO A 14 -12.82 -6.29 -8.13
C PRO A 14 -12.77 -4.76 -8.25
N SER A 15 -13.38 -4.20 -9.30
CA SER A 15 -13.41 -2.75 -9.58
C SER A 15 -13.94 -1.96 -8.39
N ASP A 16 -15.08 -2.38 -7.85
CA ASP A 16 -15.77 -1.69 -6.76
C ASP A 16 -14.90 -1.54 -5.50
N LEU A 17 -13.91 -2.41 -5.32
CA LEU A 17 -12.98 -2.36 -4.20
C LEU A 17 -11.82 -1.40 -4.47
N VAL A 18 -11.29 -1.39 -5.69
CA VAL A 18 -10.12 -0.59 -6.06
C VAL A 18 -10.50 0.87 -6.32
N ASP A 19 -11.67 1.10 -6.92
CA ASP A 19 -12.18 2.43 -7.28
C ASP A 19 -12.47 3.32 -6.05
N GLN A 20 -12.46 2.75 -4.84
CA GLN A 20 -12.57 3.50 -3.58
C GLN A 20 -11.25 4.17 -3.16
N TYR A 21 -10.14 3.84 -3.81
CA TYR A 21 -8.80 4.33 -3.48
C TYR A 21 -8.32 5.31 -4.54
N ASP A 22 -8.70 6.58 -4.38
CA ASP A 22 -8.24 7.69 -5.20
C ASP A 22 -6.89 8.25 -4.72
N ASP A 23 -6.22 9.04 -5.57
CA ASP A 23 -5.01 9.82 -5.24
C ASP A 23 -3.77 9.03 -4.76
N VAL A 24 -3.63 7.77 -5.19
CA VAL A 24 -2.43 6.96 -4.89
C VAL A 24 -1.19 7.51 -5.60
N SER A 25 -0.35 8.24 -4.86
CA SER A 25 0.92 8.78 -5.36
C SER A 25 2.07 7.80 -5.14
N VAL A 26 2.60 7.24 -6.22
CA VAL A 26 3.77 6.36 -6.16
C VAL A 26 5.06 7.17 -6.34
N PRO A 27 6.06 7.02 -5.45
CA PRO A 27 7.34 7.71 -5.57
C PRO A 27 8.02 7.43 -6.93
N LYS A 28 8.51 8.48 -7.59
CA LYS A 28 9.23 8.37 -8.86
C LYS A 28 10.57 7.63 -8.66
N GLY A 29 10.90 6.71 -9.57
CA GLY A 29 12.16 5.96 -9.56
C GLY A 29 12.05 4.56 -10.17
N ARG A 30 13.18 3.85 -10.27
CA ARG A 30 13.18 2.43 -10.64
C ARG A 30 12.87 1.60 -9.39
N ARG A 31 11.79 0.81 -9.43
CA ARG A 31 11.39 -0.12 -8.37
C ARG A 31 10.87 -1.40 -8.99
N SER A 32 10.90 -2.50 -8.24
CA SER A 32 10.25 -3.72 -8.67
C SER A 32 8.72 -3.56 -8.59
N VAL A 33 7.98 -4.34 -9.39
CA VAL A 33 6.51 -4.39 -9.31
C VAL A 33 6.05 -4.73 -7.89
N ARG A 34 6.78 -5.63 -7.21
CA ARG A 34 6.54 -6.00 -5.81
C ARG A 34 6.64 -4.80 -4.87
N ASP A 35 7.68 -3.99 -4.99
CA ASP A 35 7.88 -2.83 -4.09
C ASP A 35 6.79 -1.78 -4.29
N VAL A 36 6.34 -1.60 -5.54
CA VAL A 36 5.24 -0.67 -5.82
C VAL A 36 3.94 -1.21 -5.26
N LEU A 37 3.62 -2.50 -5.45
CA LEU A 37 2.43 -3.11 -4.87
C LEU A 37 2.46 -3.05 -3.33
N GLN A 38 3.60 -3.38 -2.72
CA GLN A 38 3.78 -3.27 -1.28
C GLN A 38 3.51 -1.84 -0.80
N PHE A 39 4.02 -0.84 -1.51
CA PHE A 39 3.82 0.58 -1.18
C PHE A 39 2.36 1.00 -1.35
N VAL A 40 1.73 0.67 -2.48
CA VAL A 40 0.33 1.03 -2.78
C VAL A 40 -0.62 0.37 -1.79
N MET A 41 -0.36 -0.87 -1.40
CA MET A 41 -1.20 -1.58 -0.44
C MET A 41 -0.91 -1.15 1.01
N ASN A 42 0.21 -0.48 1.29
CA ASN A 42 0.56 -0.06 2.64
C ASN A 42 -0.45 0.98 3.15
N GLY A 43 -0.97 0.78 4.37
CA GLY A 43 -2.01 1.65 4.94
C GLY A 43 -3.41 1.46 4.35
N SER A 44 -3.60 0.57 3.38
CA SER A 44 -4.91 0.20 2.84
C SER A 44 -5.47 -1.07 3.50
N ARG A 45 -6.73 -1.39 3.23
CA ARG A 45 -7.33 -2.71 3.53
C ARG A 45 -7.15 -3.68 2.37
N LEU A 46 -6.27 -3.38 1.42
CA LEU A 46 -6.01 -4.24 0.28
C LEU A 46 -4.83 -5.17 0.57
N GLY A 47 -4.90 -6.34 -0.05
CA GLY A 47 -3.80 -7.30 -0.14
C GLY A 47 -3.61 -7.71 -1.58
N TYR A 48 -2.43 -8.26 -1.88
CA TYR A 48 -2.16 -8.84 -3.18
C TYR A 48 -1.50 -10.21 -3.05
N LEU A 49 -1.74 -11.07 -4.02
CA LEU A 49 -1.04 -12.33 -4.21
C LEU A 49 -0.46 -12.34 -5.62
N GLN A 50 0.82 -12.68 -5.74
CA GLN A 50 1.48 -12.87 -7.03
C GLN A 50 1.69 -14.36 -7.27
N SER A 51 1.20 -14.85 -8.42
CA SER A 51 1.45 -16.21 -8.93
C SER A 51 1.97 -16.10 -10.36
N GLY A 52 3.29 -16.26 -10.53
CA GLY A 52 3.96 -16.01 -11.81
C GLY A 52 3.76 -14.57 -12.27
N GLU A 53 3.11 -14.44 -13.43
CA GLU A 53 2.77 -13.17 -14.08
C GLU A 53 1.40 -12.61 -13.66
N THR A 54 0.62 -13.35 -12.86
CA THR A 54 -0.69 -12.90 -12.40
C THR A 54 -0.59 -12.24 -11.02
N VAL A 55 -1.18 -11.07 -10.87
CA VAL A 55 -1.34 -10.34 -9.62
C VAL A 55 -2.83 -10.22 -9.30
N SER A 56 -3.25 -10.85 -8.21
CA SER A 56 -4.63 -10.78 -7.72
C SER A 56 -4.71 -9.83 -6.53
N ILE A 57 -5.55 -8.80 -6.62
CA ILE A 57 -5.80 -7.83 -5.53
C ILE A 57 -7.12 -8.19 -4.84
N PHE A 58 -7.14 -8.17 -3.52
CA PHE A 58 -8.29 -8.56 -2.70
C PHE A 58 -8.38 -7.72 -1.43
N GLU A 59 -9.53 -7.74 -0.77
CA GLU A 59 -9.68 -7.10 0.54
C GLU A 59 -8.96 -7.94 1.61
N SER A 60 -7.90 -7.38 2.17
CA SER A 60 -7.16 -7.93 3.29
C SER A 60 -7.92 -7.67 4.60
N ARG A 61 -8.02 -8.72 5.42
CA ARG A 61 -8.57 -8.61 6.79
C ARG A 61 -7.63 -7.89 7.76
N LYS A 62 -6.42 -7.52 7.33
CA LYS A 62 -5.47 -6.79 8.18
C LYS A 62 -5.94 -5.34 8.32
N LYS A 63 -6.02 -4.85 9.57
CA LYS A 63 -6.28 -3.43 9.83
C LYS A 63 -5.15 -2.61 9.19
N PRO A 64 -5.47 -1.47 8.56
CA PRO A 64 -4.46 -0.58 8.02
C PRO A 64 -3.54 -0.15 9.17
N ILE A 65 -2.23 -0.34 8.96
CA ILE A 65 -1.23 0.20 9.88
C ILE A 65 -1.27 1.71 9.65
N LYS A 66 -1.91 2.45 10.56
CA LYS A 66 -1.76 3.90 10.62
C LYS A 66 -0.31 4.15 11.04
N ASP A 67 0.55 4.48 10.07
CA ASP A 67 1.79 5.17 10.38
C ASP A 67 1.39 6.57 10.87
N ASN A 68 1.25 6.71 12.19
CA ASN A 68 1.23 8.02 12.85
C ASN A 68 2.65 8.60 12.77
N ALA A 69 3.07 9.04 11.58
CA ALA A 69 4.14 10.02 11.46
C ALA A 69 3.46 11.39 11.59
N ASP A 70 3.35 11.86 12.85
CA ASP A 70 3.24 13.26 13.29
C ASP A 70 2.54 13.32 14.67
N GLU A 71 3.20 12.82 15.71
CA GLU A 71 3.00 13.37 17.06
C GLU A 71 4.37 13.70 17.64
N GLU A 72 4.67 15.00 17.61
CA GLU A 72 5.82 15.61 18.26
C GLU A 72 5.92 15.15 19.71
N THR A 73 7.10 14.64 20.04
CA THR A 73 7.45 14.14 21.36
C THR A 73 7.59 15.30 22.34
N LYS A 74 6.52 15.61 23.11
CA LYS A 74 6.63 16.45 24.32
C LYS A 74 6.69 15.55 25.55
N ILE A 75 7.88 15.06 25.88
CA ILE A 75 8.14 14.37 27.15
C ILE A 75 8.29 15.46 28.22
N GLU A 76 7.21 15.78 28.93
CA GLU A 76 7.32 16.52 30.19
C GLU A 76 7.78 15.54 31.28
N ASN A 77 9.08 15.62 31.60
CA ASN A 77 9.66 14.95 32.76
C ASN A 77 9.03 15.49 34.04
N THR A 78 8.07 14.76 34.61
CA THR A 78 7.69 14.94 36.01
C THR A 78 8.52 13.98 36.86
N PHE A 79 9.58 14.52 37.48
CA PHE A 79 10.27 13.87 38.59
C PHE A 79 9.27 13.77 39.76
N ILE A 80 8.99 12.55 40.22
CA ILE A 80 8.27 12.33 41.47
C ILE A 80 9.33 12.28 42.58
N THR A 81 9.09 13.11 43.61
CA THR A 81 9.90 13.30 44.83
C THR A 81 9.96 12.06 45.70
#